data_AF-A0A8T3WNJ2-F1
#
_entry.id   AF-A0A8T3WNJ2-F1
#
_cell.length_a   1.000
_cell.length_b   1.000
_cell.length_c   1.000
_cell.angle_alpha   90.00
_cell.angle_beta   90.00
_cell.angle_gamma   90.00
#
_symmetry.space_group_name_H-M   'P 1'
#
loop_
_entity.id
_entity.type
_entity.pdbx_description
1 polymer ?
#
loop_
_entity_poly.entity_id
_entity_poly.type
_entity_poly.pdbx_seq_one_letter_code
_entity_poly.pdbx_strand_id
1 'polypeptide(L)'
;MYILGHAGVTAFVASLLYLPALGAVIGALLPDVIDKGLFVFGNLIAPGTFSCARFLAHTFLFIPIPGMIAYAITRNKKFTIAVMLGVAFHLIEDVNGNVPVLYPFIDYPWLHTCGFAVQPGLYEISMEVVGALLLLLTFGYRTKLLVFREKFWNAVNRIKNAMTWKK
;
A
#
# COMPACT_ATOMS: atom_id res chain seq x y z
N MET A 1 -9.57 -5.30 -8.92
CA MET A 1 -8.67 -4.35 -8.23
C MET A 1 -9.16 -4.30 -6.80
N TYR A 2 -8.32 -4.69 -5.84
CA TYR A 2 -8.67 -4.74 -4.43
C TYR A 2 -8.17 -3.46 -3.75
N ILE A 3 -8.83 -2.32 -3.96
CA ILE A 3 -8.27 -1.02 -3.54
C ILE A 3 -8.04 -1.00 -2.03
N LEU A 4 -9.08 -1.31 -1.26
CA LEU A 4 -9.04 -1.32 0.20
C LEU A 4 -8.31 -2.55 0.70
N GLY A 5 -8.41 -3.69 0.00
CA GLY A 5 -7.59 -4.87 0.25
C GLY A 5 -6.09 -4.53 0.27
N HIS A 6 -5.59 -4.00 -0.85
CA HIS A 6 -4.20 -3.59 -1.01
C HIS A 6 -3.80 -2.49 -0.03
N ALA A 7 -4.58 -1.41 0.06
CA ALA A 7 -4.27 -0.33 0.97
C ALA A 7 -4.27 -0.78 2.45
N GLY A 8 -5.23 -1.61 2.85
CA GLY A 8 -5.42 -2.02 4.25
C GLY A 8 -4.40 -3.02 4.75
N VAL A 9 -4.14 -4.08 3.98
CA VAL A 9 -3.14 -5.08 4.35
C VAL A 9 -1.76 -4.43 4.41
N THR A 10 -1.38 -3.68 3.37
CA THR A 10 -0.08 -3.00 3.33
C THR A 10 0.09 -1.94 4.43
N ALA A 11 -0.94 -1.12 4.71
CA ALA A 11 -0.92 -0.15 5.80
C ALA A 11 -0.73 -0.82 7.15
N PHE A 12 -1.44 -1.93 7.39
CA PHE A 12 -1.36 -2.68 8.63
C PHE A 12 0.03 -3.28 8.83
N VAL A 13 0.58 -3.96 7.82
CA VAL A 13 1.95 -4.51 7.87
C VAL A 13 2.98 -3.41 8.10
N ALA A 14 2.88 -2.29 7.37
CA ALA A 14 3.78 -1.15 7.57
C ALA A 14 3.71 -0.61 9.00
N SER A 15 2.51 -0.58 9.60
CA SER A 15 2.32 -0.13 10.98
C SER A 15 2.98 -1.05 12.00
N LEU A 16 2.93 -2.38 11.79
CA LEU A 16 3.63 -3.38 12.62
C LEU A 16 5.15 -3.22 12.54
N LEU A 17 5.66 -2.80 11.37
CA LEU A 17 7.08 -2.52 11.15
C LEU A 17 7.50 -1.10 11.55
N TYR A 18 6.63 -0.33 12.20
CA TYR A 18 6.87 1.07 12.59
C TYR A 18 7.19 2.01 11.42
N LEU A 19 6.68 1.69 10.23
CA LEU A 19 6.79 2.49 9.03
C LEU A 19 5.55 3.40 8.85
N PRO A 20 5.69 4.54 8.14
CA PRO A 20 4.55 5.40 7.83
C PRO A 20 3.51 4.68 6.97
N ALA A 21 2.38 4.30 7.57
CA ALA A 21 1.29 3.60 6.88
C ALA A 21 0.82 4.31 5.60
N LEU A 22 0.77 5.66 5.61
CA LEU A 22 0.42 6.44 4.42
C LEU A 22 1.36 6.19 3.24
N GLY A 23 2.67 6.06 3.50
CA GLY A 23 3.64 5.75 2.44
C GLY A 23 3.37 4.37 1.84
N ALA A 24 3.05 3.39 2.68
CA ALA A 24 2.71 2.04 2.22
C ALA A 24 1.42 2.02 1.40
N VAL A 25 0.36 2.74 1.81
CA VAL A 25 -0.87 2.88 1.00
C VAL A 25 -0.58 3.48 -0.36
N ILE A 26 0.21 4.56 -0.42
CA ILE A 26 0.59 5.19 -1.70
C ILE A 26 1.34 4.19 -2.57
N GLY A 27 2.33 3.50 -2.00
CA GLY A 27 3.09 2.47 -2.69
C GLY A 27 2.22 1.34 -3.23
N ALA A 28 1.27 0.86 -2.42
CA ALA A 28 0.41 -0.25 -2.78
C ALA A 28 -0.54 0.09 -3.94
N LEU A 29 -1.06 1.31 -4.00
CA LEU A 29 -2.00 1.70 -5.05
C LEU A 29 -1.30 2.07 -6.38
N LEU A 30 0.00 2.36 -6.36
CA LEU A 30 0.72 2.86 -7.53
C LEU A 30 0.74 1.91 -8.73
N PRO A 31 1.04 0.59 -8.58
CA PRO A 31 1.06 -0.31 -9.73
C PRO A 31 -0.26 -0.35 -10.48
N ASP A 32 -1.36 -0.38 -9.73
CA ASP A 32 -2.70 -0.37 -10.27
C ASP A 32 -3.04 0.94 -10.95
N VAL A 33 -2.80 2.08 -10.30
CA VAL A 33 -3.07 3.39 -10.90
C VAL A 33 -2.31 3.58 -12.21
N ILE A 34 -1.06 3.11 -12.28
CA ILE A 34 -0.23 3.25 -13.47
C ILE A 34 -0.69 2.30 -14.57
N ASP A 35 -0.66 0.99 -14.35
CA ASP A 35 -0.90 0.03 -15.44
C ASP A 35 -2.36 0.07 -15.90
N LYS A 36 -3.31 0.17 -14.96
CA LYS A 36 -4.74 0.26 -15.31
C LYS A 36 -5.07 1.60 -15.95
N GLY A 37 -4.48 2.70 -15.46
CA GLY A 37 -4.63 4.02 -16.06
C GLY A 37 -4.14 4.03 -17.50
N LEU A 38 -2.91 3.57 -17.72
CA LEU A 38 -2.32 3.49 -19.07
C LEU A 38 -3.12 2.57 -20.00
N PHE A 39 -3.64 1.44 -19.50
CA PHE A 39 -4.50 0.57 -20.29
C PHE A 39 -5.79 1.28 -20.72
N VAL A 40 -6.48 1.98 -19.81
CA VAL A 40 -7.73 2.69 -20.11
C VAL A 40 -7.47 3.86 -21.06
N PHE A 41 -6.52 4.74 -20.74
CA PHE A 41 -6.22 5.92 -21.58
C PHE A 41 -5.64 5.52 -22.94
N GLY A 42 -4.73 4.54 -22.95
CA GLY A 42 -4.11 4.07 -24.18
C GLY A 42 -5.12 3.45 -25.15
N ASN A 43 -6.00 2.57 -24.66
CA ASN A 43 -7.04 1.98 -25.51
C ASN A 43 -8.17 2.95 -25.86
N LEU A 44 -8.37 4.03 -25.10
CA LEU A 44 -9.30 5.10 -25.46
C LEU A 44 -8.78 5.91 -26.66
N ILE A 45 -7.48 6.21 -26.69
CA ILE A 45 -6.85 7.01 -27.74
C ILE A 45 -6.52 6.16 -28.98
N ALA A 46 -6.03 4.93 -28.76
CA ALA A 46 -5.64 3.99 -29.80
C ALA A 46 -6.07 2.58 -29.38
N PRO A 47 -7.27 2.13 -29.78
CA PRO A 47 -7.78 0.81 -29.44
C PRO A 47 -6.82 -0.30 -29.87
N GLY A 48 -6.48 -1.20 -28.95
CA GLY A 48 -5.56 -2.32 -29.19
C GLY A 48 -4.10 -2.03 -28.90
N THR A 49 -3.72 -0.81 -28.49
CA THR A 49 -2.32 -0.47 -28.14
C THR A 49 -1.81 -1.23 -26.92
N PHE A 50 -2.65 -1.41 -25.89
CA PHE A 50 -2.28 -2.16 -24.70
C PHE A 50 -3.15 -3.40 -24.59
N SER A 51 -2.53 -4.57 -24.71
CA SER A 51 -3.20 -5.88 -24.59
C SER A 51 -3.48 -6.29 -23.14
N CYS A 52 -2.83 -5.66 -22.15
CA CYS A 52 -2.96 -6.02 -20.74
C CYS A 52 -2.98 -4.79 -19.82
N ALA A 53 -3.75 -4.88 -18.72
CA ALA A 53 -3.80 -3.89 -17.65
C ALA A 53 -2.77 -4.14 -16.54
N ARG A 54 -1.82 -5.05 -16.78
CA ARG A 54 -0.69 -5.40 -15.92
C ARG A 54 0.52 -5.53 -16.82
N PHE A 55 1.47 -4.61 -16.73
CA PHE A 55 2.64 -4.61 -17.60
C PHE A 55 3.86 -3.95 -16.95
N LEU A 56 3.90 -2.62 -16.85
CA LEU A 56 5.12 -1.89 -16.48
C LEU A 56 5.32 -1.89 -14.97
N ALA A 57 4.26 -1.51 -14.24
CA ALA A 57 4.31 -1.28 -12.81
C ALA A 57 4.06 -2.57 -12.00
N HIS A 58 3.48 -3.60 -12.61
CA HIS A 58 3.38 -4.95 -12.04
C HIS A 58 4.66 -5.78 -12.22
N THR A 59 5.83 -5.20 -11.94
CA THR A 59 7.13 -5.86 -12.04
C THR A 59 7.99 -5.61 -10.80
N PHE A 60 8.87 -6.54 -10.46
CA PHE A 60 9.81 -6.33 -9.33
C PHE A 60 10.76 -5.14 -9.59
N LEU A 61 11.12 -4.89 -10.85
CA LEU A 61 11.95 -3.75 -11.23
C LEU A 61 11.27 -2.41 -10.98
N PHE A 62 9.94 -2.39 -10.86
CA PHE A 62 9.22 -1.18 -10.55
C PHE A 62 9.40 -0.73 -9.10
N ILE A 63 9.60 -1.64 -8.14
CA ILE A 63 9.73 -1.32 -6.70
C ILE A 63 10.70 -0.15 -6.38
N PRO A 64 11.95 -0.12 -6.88
CA PRO A 64 12.86 0.98 -6.56
C PRO A 64 12.43 2.33 -7.14
N ILE A 65 11.64 2.37 -8.22
CA ILE A 65 11.29 3.62 -8.91
C ILE A 65 10.45 4.54 -8.01
N PRO A 66 9.28 4.12 -7.46
CA PRO A 66 8.55 4.91 -6.47
C PRO A 66 9.36 5.22 -5.22
N GLY A 67 10.23 4.32 -4.78
CA GLY A 67 11.13 4.56 -3.65
C GLY A 67 12.08 5.74 -3.89
N MET A 68 12.75 5.76 -5.04
CA MET A 68 13.64 6.85 -5.43
C MET A 68 12.89 8.18 -5.56
N ILE A 69 11.71 8.18 -6.18
CA ILE A 69 10.86 9.37 -6.30
C ILE A 69 10.43 9.88 -4.92
N ALA A 70 9.93 8.98 -4.06
CA ALA A 70 9.54 9.32 -2.69
C ALA A 70 10.71 9.88 -1.88
N TYR A 71 11.92 9.32 -2.04
CA TYR A 71 13.11 9.84 -1.38
C TYR A 71 13.52 11.22 -1.91
N ALA A 72 13.49 11.43 -3.23
CA ALA A 72 13.85 12.70 -3.85
C ALA A 72 12.94 13.84 -3.35
N ILE A 73 11.64 13.57 -3.21
CA ILE A 73 10.64 14.54 -2.76
C ILE A 73 10.71 14.77 -1.25
N THR A 74 10.73 13.70 -0.45
CA THR A 74 10.52 13.80 1.00
C THR A 74 11.80 13.82 1.82
N ARG A 75 12.91 13.33 1.26
CA ARG A 75 14.20 13.07 1.95
C ARG A 75 14.05 12.19 3.20
N ASN A 76 12.94 11.45 3.33
CA ASN A 76 12.61 10.65 4.50
C ASN A 76 12.76 9.15 4.21
N LYS A 77 13.81 8.54 4.75
CA LYS A 77 14.13 7.11 4.57
C LYS A 77 12.98 6.19 4.99
N LYS A 78 12.30 6.47 6.11
CA LYS A 78 11.20 5.61 6.59
C LYS A 78 10.00 5.67 5.65
N PHE A 79 9.68 6.85 5.14
CA PHE A 79 8.59 7.02 4.17
C PHE A 79 8.93 6.33 2.84
N THR A 80 10.17 6.47 2.36
CA THR A 80 10.67 5.75 1.18
C THR A 80 10.54 4.24 1.33
N ILE A 81 11.00 3.68 2.46
CA ILE A 81 10.89 2.24 2.72
C ILE A 81 9.42 1.81 2.76
N ALA A 82 8.54 2.63 3.35
CA ALA A 82 7.10 2.35 3.36
C ALA A 82 6.52 2.29 1.95
N VAL A 83 6.86 3.24 1.07
CA VAL A 83 6.42 3.24 -0.33
C VAL A 83 6.90 1.99 -1.06
N MET A 84 8.18 1.62 -0.92
CA MET A 84 8.72 0.40 -1.53
C MET A 84 8.04 -0.86 -1.01
N LEU A 85 7.80 -0.93 0.31
CA LEU A 85 7.06 -2.03 0.93
C LEU A 85 5.63 -2.12 0.37
N GLY A 86 4.96 -0.98 0.20
CA GLY A 86 3.63 -0.91 -0.40
C GLY A 86 3.60 -1.52 -1.79
N VAL A 87 4.52 -1.11 -2.67
CA VAL A 87 4.63 -1.67 -4.03
C VAL A 87 4.92 -3.18 -3.97
N ALA A 88 5.86 -3.61 -3.12
CA ALA A 88 6.21 -5.02 -2.99
C ALA A 88 5.02 -5.87 -2.51
N PHE A 89 4.27 -5.41 -1.52
CA PHE A 89 3.10 -6.12 -1.02
C PHE A 89 1.94 -6.09 -2.02
N HIS A 90 1.74 -5.01 -2.78
CA HIS A 90 0.79 -5.02 -3.88
C HIS A 90 1.10 -6.13 -4.87
N LEU A 91 2.37 -6.25 -5.29
CA LEU A 91 2.79 -7.34 -6.15
C LEU A 91 2.48 -8.69 -5.51
N ILE A 92 2.87 -8.91 -4.24
CA ILE A 92 2.63 -10.15 -3.48
C ILE A 92 1.14 -10.52 -3.37
N GLU A 93 0.28 -9.54 -3.14
CA GLU A 93 -1.16 -9.74 -3.00
C GLU A 93 -1.85 -9.99 -4.33
N ASP A 94 -1.29 -9.49 -5.43
CA ASP A 94 -1.80 -9.71 -6.78
C ASP A 94 -1.15 -10.93 -7.49
N VAL A 95 -0.28 -11.68 -6.79
CA VAL A 95 0.36 -12.92 -7.31
C VAL A 95 -0.62 -14.08 -7.31
N ASN A 96 -1.47 -14.15 -8.33
CA ASN A 96 -2.05 -15.42 -8.79
C ASN A 96 -1.04 -16.24 -9.62
N GLY A 97 0.23 -16.25 -9.23
CA GLY A 97 1.24 -17.19 -9.72
C GLY A 97 2.35 -16.67 -10.64
N ASN A 98 2.30 -15.45 -11.21
CA ASN A 98 3.36 -14.95 -12.10
C ASN A 98 3.54 -13.43 -11.98
N VAL A 99 4.54 -12.98 -11.21
CA VAL A 99 5.03 -11.60 -11.29
C VAL A 99 6.28 -11.58 -12.17
N PRO A 100 6.27 -10.83 -13.29
CA PRO A 100 7.45 -10.64 -14.11
C PRO A 100 8.57 -9.97 -13.31
N VAL A 101 9.66 -10.69 -13.13
CA VAL A 101 10.81 -10.20 -12.37
C VAL A 101 11.68 -9.30 -13.23
N LEU A 102 11.86 -9.64 -14.52
CA LEU A 102 12.83 -8.99 -15.41
C LEU A 102 12.18 -8.29 -16.62
N TYR A 103 10.86 -8.15 -16.68
CA TYR A 103 10.21 -7.35 -17.73
C TYR A 103 10.66 -5.88 -17.64
N PRO A 104 10.98 -5.19 -18.76
CA PRO A 104 10.78 -5.60 -20.16
C PRO A 104 11.98 -6.30 -20.82
N PHE A 105 13.00 -6.72 -20.06
CA PHE A 105 14.18 -7.41 -20.62
C PHE A 105 13.91 -8.88 -20.98
N ILE A 106 12.90 -9.50 -20.35
CA ILE A 106 12.42 -10.85 -20.63
C ILE A 106 10.90 -10.81 -20.81
N ASP A 107 10.40 -11.52 -21.81
CA ASP A 107 8.97 -11.68 -22.05
C ASP A 107 8.35 -12.70 -21.08
N TYR A 108 7.13 -12.40 -20.62
CA TYR A 108 6.36 -13.27 -19.72
C TYR A 108 4.97 -13.53 -20.32
N PRO A 109 4.42 -14.75 -20.16
CA PRO A 109 3.06 -15.05 -20.59
C PRO A 109 2.05 -14.35 -19.68
N TRP A 110 1.55 -13.19 -20.10
CA TRP A 110 0.52 -12.40 -19.39
C TRP A 110 -0.90 -13.05 -19.41
N LEU A 111 -1.00 -14.30 -19.85
CA LEU A 111 -2.16 -14.91 -20.51
C LEU A 111 -3.41 -15.14 -19.64
N HIS A 112 -3.38 -14.94 -18.32
CA HIS A 112 -4.51 -15.30 -17.44
C HIS A 112 -5.07 -14.18 -16.58
N THR A 113 -4.53 -12.95 -16.66
CA THR A 113 -4.96 -11.84 -15.78
C THR A 113 -5.15 -10.49 -16.49
N CYS A 114 -5.22 -10.50 -17.82
CA CYS A 114 -5.39 -9.27 -18.60
C CYS A 114 -6.87 -8.87 -18.67
N GLY A 115 -7.24 -7.83 -17.93
CA GLY A 115 -8.56 -7.20 -18.02
C GLY A 115 -9.02 -6.53 -16.73
N PHE A 116 -10.22 -5.96 -16.78
CA PHE A 116 -10.96 -5.49 -15.61
C PHE A 116 -12.10 -6.47 -15.31
N ALA A 117 -12.07 -7.10 -14.15
CA ALA A 117 -13.25 -7.77 -13.63
C ALA A 117 -14.22 -6.71 -13.10
N VAL A 118 -15.35 -6.54 -13.78
CA VAL A 118 -16.41 -5.59 -13.38
C VAL A 118 -17.38 -6.24 -12.38
N GLN A 119 -17.39 -7.57 -12.31
CA GLN A 119 -18.20 -8.34 -11.36
C GLN A 119 -17.28 -8.96 -10.31
N PRO A 120 -17.17 -8.36 -9.11
CA PRO A 120 -16.38 -8.95 -8.04
C PRO A 120 -17.07 -10.20 -7.49
N GLY A 121 -16.31 -11.28 -7.29
CA GLY A 121 -16.76 -12.47 -6.60
C GLY A 121 -16.77 -12.30 -5.08
N LEU A 122 -17.14 -13.37 -4.36
CA LEU A 122 -17.18 -13.35 -2.89
C LEU A 122 -15.80 -13.16 -2.27
N TYR A 123 -14.75 -13.72 -2.88
CA TYR A 123 -13.38 -13.55 -2.42
C TYR A 123 -12.94 -12.09 -2.52
N GLU A 124 -13.22 -11.46 -3.67
CA GLU A 124 -12.94 -10.08 -3.97
C GLU A 124 -13.56 -9.14 -2.94
N ILE A 125 -14.86 -9.33 -2.69
CA ILE A 125 -15.62 -8.55 -1.71
C ILE A 125 -15.07 -8.75 -0.30
N SER A 126 -14.75 -9.99 0.07
CA SER A 126 -14.20 -10.31 1.40
C SER A 126 -12.87 -9.62 1.63
N MET A 127 -11.99 -9.60 0.63
CA MET A 127 -10.69 -8.92 0.71
C MET A 127 -10.84 -7.40 0.86
N GLU A 128 -11.78 -6.78 0.15
CA GLU A 128 -12.08 -5.35 0.30
C GLU A 128 -12.60 -5.02 1.70
N VAL A 129 -13.49 -5.85 2.26
CA VAL A 129 -14.01 -5.68 3.63
C VAL A 129 -12.89 -5.82 4.67
N VAL A 130 -12.06 -6.86 4.57
CA VAL A 130 -10.92 -7.06 5.46
C VAL A 130 -9.95 -5.88 5.37
N GLY A 131 -9.62 -5.44 4.16
CA GLY A 131 -8.76 -4.29 3.92
C GLY A 131 -9.32 -3.00 4.55
N ALA A 132 -10.62 -2.73 4.38
CA ALA A 132 -11.29 -1.60 5.01
C ALA A 132 -11.19 -1.64 6.54
N LEU A 133 -11.43 -2.81 7.16
CA LEU A 133 -11.31 -2.99 8.61
C LEU A 133 -9.88 -2.75 9.09
N LEU A 134 -8.88 -3.24 8.36
CA LEU A 134 -7.46 -3.03 8.67
C LEU A 134 -7.05 -1.56 8.53
N LEU A 135 -7.57 -0.82 7.54
CA LEU A 135 -7.37 0.63 7.45
C LEU A 135 -7.96 1.35 8.66
N LEU A 136 -9.19 1.02 9.04
CA LEU A 136 -9.85 1.59 10.22
C LEU A 136 -9.07 1.29 11.50
N LEU A 137 -8.50 0.09 11.62
CA LEU A 137 -7.63 -0.28 12.73
C LEU A 137 -6.35 0.55 12.72
N THR A 138 -5.68 0.62 11.57
CA THR A 138 -4.39 1.29 11.41
C THR A 138 -4.48 2.81 11.65
N PHE A 139 -5.50 3.46 11.12
CA PHE A 139 -5.66 4.93 11.21
C PHE A 139 -6.60 5.36 12.33
N GLY A 140 -7.68 4.61 12.57
CA GLY A 140 -8.72 4.95 13.54
C GLY A 140 -8.37 4.60 14.99
N TYR A 141 -7.63 3.51 15.24
CA TYR A 141 -7.20 3.19 16.61
C TYR A 141 -5.92 3.92 17.01
N ARG A 142 -5.03 4.23 16.06
CA ARG A 142 -3.76 4.92 16.35
C ARG A 142 -3.99 6.29 17.00
N THR A 143 -4.98 7.06 16.55
CA THR A 143 -5.38 8.33 17.17
C THR A 143 -5.91 8.14 18.58
N LYS A 144 -6.79 7.15 18.81
CA LYS A 144 -7.30 6.85 20.16
C LYS A 144 -6.20 6.36 21.11
N LEU A 145 -5.27 5.54 20.63
CA LEU A 145 -4.17 5.00 21.42
C LEU A 145 -3.13 6.06 21.77
N LEU A 146 -2.83 6.97 20.83
CA LEU A 146 -1.95 8.13 21.09
C LEU A 146 -2.57 9.09 22.11
N VAL A 147 -3.86 9.40 21.97
CA VAL A 147 -4.59 10.24 22.94
C VAL A 147 -4.67 9.57 24.31
N PHE A 148 -4.94 8.26 24.36
CA PHE A 148 -4.94 7.51 25.61
C PHE A 148 -3.55 7.52 26.26
N ARG A 149 -2.49 7.28 25.48
CA ARG A 149 -1.10 7.31 25.95
C ARG A 149 -0.73 8.67 26.53
N GLU A 150 -1.11 9.76 25.87
CA GLU A 150 -0.87 11.12 26.35
C GLU A 150 -1.60 11.40 27.66
N LYS A 151 -2.89 11.05 27.75
CA LYS A 151 -3.68 11.18 28.98
C LYS A 151 -3.08 10.38 30.13
N PHE A 152 -2.64 9.14 29.86
CA PHE A 152 -2.01 8.28 30.87
C PHE A 152 -0.72 8.89 31.41
N TRP A 153 0.20 9.32 30.53
CA TRP A 153 1.46 9.94 30.97
C TRP A 153 1.25 11.26 31.71
N ASN A 154 0.27 12.07 31.30
CA ASN A 154 -0.10 13.28 32.03
C ASN A 154 -0.59 12.96 33.44
N ALA A 155 -1.37 11.88 33.63
CA ALA A 155 -1.79 11.43 34.95
C ALA A 155 -0.60 10.93 35.80
N VAL A 156 0.28 10.13 35.23
CA VAL A 156 1.50 9.65 35.91
C VAL A 156 2.39 10.81 36.36
N ASN A 157 2.61 11.80 35.48
CA ASN A 157 3.42 12.98 35.80
C ASN A 157 2.79 13.84 36.90
N ARG A 158 1.46 13.98 36.93
CA ARG A 158 0.75 14.67 38.03
C ARG A 158 0.98 13.98 39.37
N ILE A 159 0.88 12.65 39.41
CA ILE A 159 1.11 11.87 40.64
C ILE A 159 2.57 12.01 41.09
N LYS A 160 3.52 11.91 40.16
CA LYS A 160 4.95 12.08 40.46
C LYS A 160 5.24 13.47 41.04
N ASN A 161 4.70 14.53 40.44
CA ASN A 161 4.88 15.89 40.90
C ASN A 161 4.25 16.14 42.29
N ALA A 162 3.08 15.54 42.55
CA ALA A 162 2.43 15.61 43.86
C ALA A 162 3.22 14.89 44.96
N MET A 163 3.93 13.80 44.62
CA MET A 163 4.79 13.08 45.56
C MET A 163 6.12 13.81 45.83
N THR A 164 6.67 14.52 44.83
CA THR A 164 7.89 15.31 45.02
C THR A 164 7.68 16.58 45.84
N TRP A 165 6.46 17.10 45.93
CA TRP A 165 6.12 18.30 46.72
C TRP A 165 5.95 18.03 48.23
N LYS A 166 5.93 16.76 48.64
CA LYS A 166 5.82 16.32 50.04
C LYS A 166 7.18 15.98 50.69
N LYS A 167 8.29 16.30 50.04
CA LYS A 167 9.66 16.24 50.59
C LYS A 167 10.19 17.65 50.77
#